data_AF-A0A517TCK3-F1
#
_entry.id   AF-A0A517TCK3-F1
#
_cell.length_a   1.000
_cell.length_b   1.000
_cell.length_c   1.000
_cell.angle_alpha   90.00
_cell.angle_beta   90.00
_cell.angle_gamma   90.00
#
_symmetry.space_group_name_H-M   'P 1'
#
loop_
_entity.id
_entity.type
_entity.pdbx_description
1 polymer ?
#
loop_
_entity_poly.entity_id
_entity_poly.type
_entity_poly.pdbx_seq_one_letter_code
_entity_poly.pdbx_strand_id
1 'polypeptide(L)'
;MSRKPLSREVLVRRVLDYADDPEAAFTVMDFARRQRTAPATILKYFPGGGWADLLAAAGLSHRQRFSHGAEGELLKRPGERQGAVDAIRRWSRGRLVAKLKEFAEQTEGSITAAKFRSWVPVSATTIAKYFPDGWEELKAEAGLPAGRAAAEKYTYTMQQILEGYGECRRHLGGNRPLMRHIRRYCAFSPQIVQNRFGSLAVLHLTWEKYEKTGEIPDPLPEPGEPSMECAEELYNLPPLGPLPTSLNTYDLMRYARGQ
;
A
#
# COMPACT_ATOMS: atom_id res chain seq x y z
N MET A 1 -35.21 -0.97 -13.64
CA MET A 1 -33.85 -0.47 -13.97
C MET A 1 -32.87 -1.63 -13.92
N SER A 2 -32.33 -2.05 -15.07
CA SER A 2 -31.34 -3.13 -15.14
C SER A 2 -30.07 -2.68 -14.41
N ARG A 3 -29.70 -3.35 -13.31
CA ARG A 3 -28.43 -3.11 -12.63
C ARG A 3 -27.33 -3.50 -13.61
N LYS A 4 -26.61 -2.50 -14.15
CA LYS A 4 -25.43 -2.74 -14.99
C LYS A 4 -24.54 -3.78 -14.27
N PRO A 5 -24.08 -4.83 -14.96
CA PRO A 5 -23.23 -5.84 -14.35
C PRO A 5 -21.99 -5.16 -13.76
N LEU A 6 -21.60 -5.57 -12.56
CA LEU A 6 -20.39 -5.04 -11.93
C LEU A 6 -19.19 -5.40 -12.80
N SER A 7 -18.45 -4.40 -13.25
CA SER A 7 -17.21 -4.54 -14.03
C SER A 7 -16.04 -3.88 -13.31
N ARG A 8 -14.82 -4.11 -13.80
CA ARG A 8 -13.60 -3.49 -13.26
C ARG A 8 -13.67 -1.95 -13.36
N GLU A 9 -14.19 -1.44 -14.47
CA GLU A 9 -14.37 -0.01 -14.74
C GLU A 9 -15.42 0.62 -13.82
N VAL A 10 -16.50 -0.10 -13.53
CA VAL A 10 -17.53 0.34 -12.57
C VAL A 10 -16.95 0.44 -11.17
N LEU A 11 -16.12 -0.52 -10.75
CA LEU A 11 -15.44 -0.47 -9.45
C LEU A 11 -14.46 0.70 -9.35
N VAL A 12 -13.67 0.95 -10.40
CA VAL A 12 -12.77 2.10 -10.46
C VAL A 12 -13.54 3.42 -10.33
N ARG A 13 -14.65 3.58 -11.06
CA ARG A 13 -15.47 4.79 -10.98
C ARG A 13 -16.05 5.01 -9.59
N ARG A 14 -16.61 3.95 -8.97
CA ARG A 14 -17.13 4.01 -7.59
C ARG A 14 -16.05 4.36 -6.58
N VAL A 15 -14.81 3.91 -6.80
CA VAL A 15 -13.68 4.25 -5.94
C VAL A 15 -13.30 5.72 -6.05
N LEU A 16 -13.41 6.32 -7.24
CA LEU A 16 -13.24 7.77 -7.41
C LEU A 16 -14.33 8.54 -6.66
N ASP A 17 -15.61 8.15 -6.82
CA ASP A 17 -16.72 8.77 -6.10
C ASP A 17 -16.58 8.61 -4.57
N TYR A 18 -16.16 7.42 -4.12
CA TYR A 18 -15.87 7.16 -2.71
C TYR A 18 -14.67 7.96 -2.21
N ALA A 19 -13.73 8.28 -3.10
CA ALA A 19 -12.60 9.08 -2.69
C ALA A 19 -13.09 10.46 -2.26
N ASP A 20 -13.93 11.11 -3.06
CA ASP A 20 -14.38 12.50 -2.83
C ASP A 20 -15.19 12.69 -1.52
N ASP A 21 -15.52 11.60 -0.82
CA ASP A 21 -16.13 11.61 0.52
C ASP A 21 -15.09 11.95 1.61
N PRO A 22 -15.25 13.07 2.35
CA PRO A 22 -14.33 13.48 3.40
C PRO A 22 -14.36 12.56 4.63
N GLU A 23 -15.42 11.77 4.82
CA GLU A 23 -15.56 10.83 5.94
C GLU A 23 -15.14 9.40 5.58
N ALA A 24 -14.63 9.18 4.36
CA ALA A 24 -14.18 7.87 3.92
C ALA A 24 -12.97 7.39 4.75
N ALA A 25 -13.05 6.18 5.31
CA ALA A 25 -11.95 5.57 6.05
C ALA A 25 -10.86 4.97 5.14
N PHE A 26 -11.11 4.93 3.82
CA PHE A 26 -10.22 4.39 2.79
C PHE A 26 -9.80 2.92 2.98
N THR A 27 -10.67 2.13 3.60
CA THR A 27 -10.51 0.67 3.70
C THR A 27 -11.40 -0.04 2.69
N VAL A 28 -11.03 -1.27 2.33
CA VAL A 28 -11.87 -2.11 1.45
C VAL A 28 -13.24 -2.37 2.08
N MET A 29 -13.32 -2.41 3.40
CA MET A 29 -14.54 -2.69 4.16
C MET A 29 -15.47 -1.48 4.21
N ASP A 30 -14.93 -0.29 4.47
CA ASP A 30 -15.72 0.94 4.43
C ASP A 30 -16.24 1.22 3.01
N PHE A 31 -15.38 1.07 2.00
CA PHE A 31 -15.82 1.13 0.60
C PHE A 31 -16.91 0.11 0.28
N ALA A 32 -16.71 -1.16 0.66
CA ALA A 32 -17.68 -2.23 0.45
C ALA A 32 -19.04 -1.91 1.10
N ARG A 33 -19.03 -1.41 2.33
CA ARG A 33 -20.23 -1.00 3.07
C ARG A 33 -20.95 0.15 2.39
N ARG A 34 -20.25 1.26 2.10
CA ARG A 34 -20.85 2.47 1.50
C ARG A 34 -21.36 2.21 0.08
N GLN A 35 -20.60 1.47 -0.73
CA GLN A 35 -20.94 1.15 -2.11
C GLN A 35 -21.80 -0.12 -2.27
N ARG A 36 -22.28 -0.69 -1.16
CA ARG A 36 -23.08 -1.93 -1.11
C ARG A 36 -22.51 -3.03 -2.00
N THR A 37 -21.19 -3.19 -1.95
CA THR A 37 -20.41 -4.12 -2.78
C THR A 37 -19.71 -5.11 -1.86
N ALA A 38 -19.83 -6.41 -2.11
CA ALA A 38 -19.15 -7.39 -1.27
C ALA A 38 -17.61 -7.25 -1.41
N PRO A 39 -16.82 -7.33 -0.32
CA PRO A 39 -15.35 -7.28 -0.40
C PRO A 39 -14.78 -8.33 -1.35
N ALA A 40 -15.38 -9.52 -1.38
CA ALA A 40 -15.02 -10.60 -2.29
C ALA A 40 -15.16 -10.21 -3.77
N THR A 41 -16.09 -9.31 -4.11
CA THR A 41 -16.24 -8.81 -5.48
C THR A 41 -15.04 -7.98 -5.90
N ILE A 42 -14.46 -7.18 -5.00
CA ILE A 42 -13.24 -6.41 -5.27
C ILE A 42 -12.07 -7.37 -5.51
N LEU A 43 -11.93 -8.38 -4.65
CA LEU A 43 -10.88 -9.40 -4.78
C LEU A 43 -11.03 -10.23 -6.07
N LYS A 44 -12.26 -10.46 -6.54
CA LYS A 44 -12.53 -11.14 -7.82
C LYS A 44 -11.98 -10.36 -9.02
N TYR A 45 -12.17 -9.04 -9.06
CA TYR A 45 -11.72 -8.20 -10.18
C TYR A 45 -10.26 -7.72 -10.03
N PHE A 46 -9.70 -7.81 -8.83
CA PHE A 46 -8.33 -7.41 -8.50
C PHE A 46 -7.63 -8.50 -7.65
N PRO A 47 -7.27 -9.65 -8.23
CA PRO A 47 -6.81 -10.82 -7.48
C PRO A 47 -5.40 -10.67 -6.89
N GLY A 48 -4.53 -9.84 -7.48
CA GLY A 48 -3.12 -9.69 -7.06
C GLY A 48 -2.93 -8.86 -5.80
N GLY A 49 -3.63 -7.73 -5.70
CA GLY A 49 -3.49 -6.77 -4.60
C GLY A 49 -4.82 -6.24 -4.05
N GLY A 50 -5.96 -6.72 -4.56
CA GLY A 50 -7.28 -6.40 -4.03
C GLY A 50 -7.57 -4.91 -4.04
N TRP A 51 -7.72 -4.36 -2.83
CA TRP A 51 -7.96 -2.93 -2.63
C TRP A 51 -6.84 -2.05 -3.15
N ALA A 52 -5.58 -2.43 -2.92
CA ALA A 52 -4.42 -1.65 -3.38
C ALA A 52 -4.36 -1.57 -4.91
N ASP A 53 -4.68 -2.66 -5.61
CA ASP A 53 -4.72 -2.69 -7.08
C ASP A 53 -5.90 -1.90 -7.64
N LEU A 54 -7.05 -1.92 -6.96
CA LEU A 54 -8.20 -1.10 -7.33
C LEU A 54 -7.89 0.39 -7.18
N LEU A 55 -7.29 0.80 -6.06
CA LEU A 55 -6.83 2.19 -5.86
C LEU A 55 -5.79 2.60 -6.92
N ALA A 56 -4.81 1.73 -7.20
CA ALA A 56 -3.83 1.98 -8.26
C ALA A 56 -4.47 2.11 -9.64
N ALA A 57 -5.46 1.26 -9.96
CA ALA A 57 -6.19 1.31 -11.23
C ALA A 57 -7.04 2.58 -11.37
N ALA A 58 -7.50 3.15 -10.25
CA ALA A 58 -8.19 4.43 -10.23
C ALA A 58 -7.25 5.64 -10.34
N GLY A 59 -5.95 5.44 -10.49
CA GLY A 59 -4.96 6.54 -10.41
C GLY A 59 -4.80 7.09 -8.99
N LEU A 60 -5.61 6.62 -8.03
CA LEU A 60 -5.50 6.84 -6.60
C LEU A 60 -4.35 6.00 -6.02
N SER A 61 -3.18 6.08 -6.65
CA SER A 61 -1.96 5.75 -5.94
C SER A 61 -1.81 6.72 -4.76
N HIS A 62 -1.02 6.33 -3.76
CA HIS A 62 -0.71 7.01 -2.49
C HIS A 62 -0.23 8.49 -2.58
N ARG A 63 -0.49 9.24 -3.66
CA ARG A 63 0.13 10.52 -4.00
C ARG A 63 -0.81 11.69 -4.32
N GLN A 64 -2.13 11.53 -4.38
CA GLN A 64 -3.01 12.57 -4.93
C GLN A 64 -4.16 13.01 -4.02
N ARG A 65 -3.84 13.58 -2.85
CA ARG A 65 -4.86 14.06 -1.89
C ARG A 65 -4.56 15.34 -1.12
N PHE A 66 -3.53 16.08 -1.50
CA PHE A 66 -3.38 17.47 -1.06
C PHE A 66 -2.86 18.35 -2.20
N SER A 67 -3.72 18.49 -3.21
CA SER A 67 -3.71 19.57 -4.19
C SER A 67 -5.11 19.64 -4.82
N HIS A 68 -6.10 20.07 -4.05
CA HIS A 68 -7.27 20.71 -4.67
C HIS A 68 -6.99 22.21 -4.68
N GLY A 69 -6.84 22.73 -5.90
CA GLY A 69 -6.52 24.11 -6.18
C GLY A 69 -5.71 24.26 -7.48
N ALA A 70 -6.12 23.61 -8.56
CA ALA A 70 -5.85 24.05 -9.94
C ALA A 70 -6.62 23.13 -10.91
N GLU A 71 -7.41 23.79 -11.75
CA GLU A 71 -8.13 23.24 -12.89
C GLU A 71 -7.22 22.49 -13.86
N GLY A 72 -7.81 21.65 -14.71
CA GLY A 72 -7.17 21.24 -15.96
C GLY A 72 -7.54 19.84 -16.42
N GLU A 73 -8.62 19.76 -17.21
CA GLU A 73 -8.85 18.72 -18.20
C GLU A 73 -7.55 18.21 -18.84
N LEU A 74 -7.42 16.89 -18.97
CA LEU A 74 -6.67 16.27 -20.08
C LEU A 74 -7.09 14.81 -20.23
N LEU A 75 -8.25 14.62 -20.86
CA LEU A 75 -8.50 13.46 -21.71
C LEU A 75 -7.44 13.43 -22.81
N LYS A 76 -6.39 12.62 -22.67
CA LYS A 76 -5.48 12.34 -23.80
C LYS A 76 -6.06 11.21 -24.66
N ARG A 77 -6.39 11.57 -25.91
CA ARG A 77 -6.79 10.68 -27.00
C ARG A 77 -5.69 9.65 -27.30
N PRO A 78 -6.04 8.41 -27.70
CA PRO A 78 -5.08 7.45 -28.21
C PRO A 78 -4.75 7.82 -29.66
N GLY A 79 -3.52 8.28 -29.93
CA GLY A 79 -3.13 8.63 -31.31
C GLY A 79 -1.70 9.14 -31.52
N GLU A 80 -1.03 9.69 -30.51
CA GLU A 80 0.35 10.18 -30.69
C GLU A 80 1.38 9.14 -30.21
N ARG A 81 1.51 8.07 -31.00
CA ARG A 81 2.65 7.15 -30.97
C ARG A 81 3.38 7.20 -32.32
N GLN A 82 3.81 8.38 -32.75
CA GLN A 82 4.72 8.51 -33.88
C GLN A 82 5.58 9.75 -33.69
N GLY A 83 6.86 9.54 -33.36
CA GLY A 83 7.86 10.62 -33.23
C GLY A 83 8.98 10.35 -32.21
N ALA A 84 8.86 9.35 -31.33
CA ALA A 84 9.82 9.11 -30.25
C ALA A 84 10.85 8.00 -30.52
N VAL A 85 11.16 7.72 -31.80
CA VAL A 85 12.18 6.70 -32.17
C VAL A 85 13.50 7.34 -32.62
N ASP A 86 13.54 8.63 -32.95
CA ASP A 86 14.73 9.30 -33.51
C ASP A 86 15.56 10.13 -32.52
N ALA A 87 15.45 9.87 -31.21
CA ALA A 87 16.30 10.52 -30.21
C ALA A 87 16.65 9.63 -29.02
N ILE A 88 17.13 8.41 -29.27
CA ILE A 88 18.00 7.71 -28.30
C ILE A 88 19.37 8.43 -28.29
N ARG A 89 19.36 9.73 -28.00
CA ARG A 89 20.54 10.50 -27.65
C ARG A 89 21.04 9.91 -26.33
N ARG A 90 22.24 9.33 -26.35
CA ARG A 90 22.89 8.76 -25.17
C ARG A 90 22.78 9.74 -24.00
N TRP A 91 22.08 9.34 -22.95
CA TRP A 91 22.05 10.09 -21.70
C TRP A 91 23.47 10.21 -21.16
N SER A 92 23.77 11.34 -20.54
CA SER A 92 25.03 11.57 -19.82
C SER A 92 24.70 12.24 -18.49
N ARG A 93 25.61 12.11 -17.52
CA ARG A 93 25.47 12.70 -16.18
C ARG A 93 25.15 14.20 -16.27
N GLY A 94 25.95 14.97 -17.01
CA GLY A 94 25.71 16.41 -17.22
C GLY A 94 24.41 16.74 -17.97
N ARG A 95 23.96 15.90 -18.91
CA ARG A 95 22.68 16.11 -19.61
C ARG A 95 21.48 15.92 -18.69
N LEU A 96 21.55 14.95 -17.78
CA LEU A 96 20.51 14.73 -16.76
C LEU A 96 20.44 15.90 -15.78
N VAL A 97 21.58 16.42 -15.34
CA VAL A 97 21.67 17.61 -14.49
C VAL A 97 21.09 18.85 -15.18
N ALA A 98 21.49 19.12 -16.44
CA ALA A 98 20.98 20.26 -17.20
C ALA A 98 19.46 20.18 -17.39
N LYS A 99 18.94 18.99 -17.72
CA LYS A 99 17.50 18.79 -17.85
C LYS A 99 16.75 18.91 -16.52
N LEU A 100 17.37 18.52 -15.41
CA LEU A 100 16.77 18.71 -14.09
C LEU A 100 16.70 20.20 -13.70
N LYS A 101 17.70 21.00 -14.06
CA LYS A 101 17.66 22.46 -13.88
C LYS A 101 16.56 23.12 -14.70
N GLU A 102 16.48 22.79 -15.99
CA GLU A 102 15.40 23.27 -16.89
C GLU A 102 14.01 22.86 -16.37
N PHE A 103 13.88 21.62 -15.88
CA PHE A 103 12.65 21.14 -15.25
C PHE A 103 12.31 21.90 -13.97
N ALA A 104 13.30 22.24 -13.15
CA ALA A 104 13.13 23.00 -11.92
C ALA A 104 12.66 24.43 -12.18
N GLU A 105 13.17 25.07 -13.24
CA GLU A 105 12.77 26.41 -13.66
C GLU A 105 11.32 26.45 -14.18
N GLN A 106 10.87 25.37 -14.85
CA GLN A 106 9.54 25.28 -15.45
C GLN A 106 8.45 24.73 -14.52
N THR A 107 8.85 24.12 -13.39
CA THR A 107 7.92 23.45 -12.48
C THR A 107 7.70 24.28 -11.23
N GLU A 108 6.51 24.84 -11.09
CA GLU A 108 6.09 25.40 -9.81
C GLU A 108 5.83 24.27 -8.79
N GLY A 109 6.47 24.36 -7.62
CA GLY A 109 6.27 23.45 -6.49
C GLY A 109 7.27 22.29 -6.40
N SER A 110 6.83 21.14 -5.88
CA SER A 110 7.74 20.06 -5.49
C SER A 110 8.31 19.28 -6.68
N ILE A 111 9.65 19.31 -6.78
CA ILE A 111 10.45 18.58 -7.77
C ILE A 111 10.65 17.14 -7.28
N THR A 112 10.00 16.18 -7.94
CA THR A 112 10.08 14.76 -7.58
C THR A 112 10.57 13.91 -8.76
N ALA A 113 11.22 12.78 -8.45
CA ALA A 113 11.74 11.85 -9.46
C ALA A 113 10.68 11.35 -10.44
N ALA A 114 9.42 11.23 -10.01
CA ALA A 114 8.35 10.78 -10.89
C ALA A 114 7.91 11.87 -11.87
N LYS A 115 7.74 13.12 -11.41
CA LYS A 115 7.40 14.24 -12.29
C LYS A 115 8.51 14.50 -13.31
N PHE A 116 9.77 14.44 -12.87
CA PHE A 116 10.91 14.57 -13.76
C PHE A 116 10.93 13.46 -14.83
N ARG A 117 10.69 12.20 -14.46
CA ARG A 117 10.62 11.06 -15.41
C ARG A 117 9.38 11.04 -16.30
N SER A 118 8.32 11.77 -15.94
CA SER A 118 7.18 11.97 -16.84
C SER A 118 7.42 13.12 -17.81
N TRP A 119 8.23 14.12 -17.42
CA TRP A 119 8.59 15.26 -18.25
C TRP A 119 9.73 14.93 -19.22
N VAL A 120 10.74 14.20 -18.75
CA VAL A 120 11.83 13.64 -19.57
C VAL A 120 11.61 12.14 -19.73
N PRO A 121 11.70 11.56 -20.95
CA PRO A 121 11.61 10.11 -21.18
C PRO A 121 12.86 9.38 -20.67
N VAL A 122 13.06 9.37 -19.35
CA VAL A 122 14.17 8.74 -18.63
C VAL A 122 13.61 7.72 -17.65
N SER A 123 14.14 6.50 -17.69
CA SER A 123 13.77 5.45 -16.72
C SER A 123 14.48 5.67 -15.38
N ALA A 124 13.92 5.11 -14.29
CA ALA A 124 14.62 5.10 -12.99
C ALA A 124 15.98 4.37 -13.08
N THR A 125 16.05 3.30 -13.89
CA THR A 125 17.28 2.56 -14.14
C THR A 125 18.34 3.40 -14.84
N THR A 126 17.94 4.35 -15.69
CA THR A 126 18.89 5.27 -16.34
C THR A 126 19.45 6.26 -15.32
N ILE A 127 18.65 6.78 -14.39
CA ILE A 127 19.14 7.67 -13.32
C ILE A 127 20.12 6.91 -12.44
N ALA A 128 19.75 5.72 -11.96
CA ALA A 128 20.60 4.88 -11.12
C ALA A 128 21.93 4.48 -11.80
N LYS A 129 21.96 4.38 -13.14
CA LYS A 129 23.18 4.09 -13.90
C LYS A 129 24.22 5.21 -13.84
N TYR A 130 23.81 6.47 -13.82
CA TYR A 130 24.73 7.63 -13.83
C TYR A 130 24.92 8.26 -12.44
N PHE A 131 24.02 7.95 -11.51
CA PHE A 131 23.98 8.44 -10.14
C PHE A 131 23.73 7.24 -9.21
N PRO A 132 24.78 6.64 -8.62
CA PRO A 132 24.65 5.50 -7.70
C PRO A 132 23.69 5.74 -6.52
N ASP A 133 23.66 6.96 -5.94
CA ASP A 133 22.70 7.32 -4.89
C ASP A 133 21.38 7.86 -5.46
N GLY A 134 21.22 7.73 -6.78
CA GLY A 134 19.98 7.90 -7.51
C GLY A 134 19.52 9.36 -7.59
N TRP A 135 18.27 9.58 -7.19
CA TRP A 135 17.59 10.86 -7.36
C TRP A 135 18.19 11.98 -6.50
N GLU A 136 18.62 11.67 -5.28
CA GLU A 136 19.16 12.69 -4.37
C GLU A 136 20.54 13.20 -4.84
N GLU A 137 21.40 12.31 -5.34
CA GLU A 137 22.69 12.70 -5.94
C GLU A 137 22.50 13.59 -7.17
N LEU A 138 21.54 13.24 -8.03
CA LEU A 138 21.19 14.06 -9.19
C LEU A 138 20.67 15.45 -8.78
N LYS A 139 19.87 15.57 -7.71
CA LYS A 139 19.43 16.87 -7.18
C LYS A 139 20.58 17.68 -6.60
N ALA A 140 21.46 17.03 -5.82
CA ALA A 140 22.62 17.66 -5.23
C ALA A 140 23.55 18.25 -6.31
N GLU A 141 23.81 17.49 -7.38
CA GLU A 141 24.63 17.94 -8.50
C GLU A 141 23.94 19.03 -9.35
N ALA A 142 22.61 19.04 -9.37
CA ALA A 142 21.83 20.13 -9.96
C ALA A 142 21.80 21.40 -9.10
N GLY A 143 22.40 21.42 -7.90
CA GLY A 143 22.36 22.54 -6.98
C GLY A 143 20.96 22.82 -6.43
N LEU A 144 20.05 21.84 -6.52
CA LEU A 144 18.71 21.94 -5.96
C LEU A 144 18.77 21.53 -4.49
N PRO A 145 17.98 22.17 -3.60
CA PRO A 145 17.95 21.80 -2.21
C PRO A 145 17.64 20.29 -2.10
N ALA A 146 18.54 19.59 -1.38
CA ALA A 146 18.39 18.19 -1.08
C ALA A 146 16.98 17.99 -0.54
N GLY A 147 16.21 17.17 -1.25
CA GLY A 147 14.83 16.99 -0.91
C GLY A 147 14.73 16.05 0.27
N ARG A 148 14.98 16.53 1.49
CA ARG A 148 14.01 16.20 2.53
C ARG A 148 12.73 16.95 2.17
N ALA A 149 12.07 16.48 1.10
CA ALA A 149 10.65 16.67 0.97
C ALA A 149 10.10 16.14 2.28
N ALA A 150 9.67 17.07 3.12
CA ALA A 150 9.16 16.83 4.44
C ALA A 150 8.31 15.56 4.42
N ALA A 151 8.44 14.77 5.49
CA ALA A 151 7.58 13.64 5.82
C ALA A 151 6.14 14.11 6.14
N GLU A 152 5.59 14.97 5.29
CA GLU A 152 4.24 15.48 5.31
C GLU A 152 3.59 15.11 3.97
N LYS A 153 2.32 14.70 4.06
CA LYS A 153 1.50 14.09 2.99
C LYS A 153 1.77 12.59 2.85
N TYR A 154 1.52 11.83 3.93
CA TYR A 154 0.39 10.89 4.11
C TYR A 154 0.55 10.19 5.45
N THR A 155 0.23 10.91 6.53
CA THR A 155 0.22 10.35 7.87
C THR A 155 -1.16 9.76 8.09
N TYR A 156 -1.35 8.45 7.87
CA TYR A 156 -2.44 7.79 8.58
C TYR A 156 -2.24 8.10 10.07
N THR A 157 -3.26 8.65 10.71
CA THR A 157 -3.20 8.83 12.15
C THR A 157 -3.07 7.45 12.80
N MET A 158 -2.47 7.39 13.99
CA MET A 158 -2.39 6.12 14.71
C MET A 158 -3.79 5.52 14.90
N GLN A 159 -4.79 6.37 15.13
CA GLN A 159 -6.20 5.98 15.19
C GLN A 159 -6.68 5.31 13.90
N GLN A 160 -6.46 5.91 12.72
CA GLN A 160 -6.86 5.31 11.44
C GLN A 160 -6.19 3.94 11.20
N ILE A 161 -4.93 3.79 11.61
CA ILE A 161 -4.23 2.51 11.50
C ILE A 161 -4.87 1.46 12.42
N LEU A 162 -5.21 1.84 13.66
CA LEU A 162 -5.85 0.97 14.64
C LEU A 162 -7.27 0.57 14.19
N GLU A 163 -8.05 1.52 13.69
CA GLU A 163 -9.39 1.26 13.15
C GLU A 163 -9.34 0.30 11.96
N GLY A 164 -8.46 0.57 10.99
CA GLY A 164 -8.26 -0.31 9.84
C GLY A 164 -7.78 -1.71 10.25
N TYR A 165 -6.87 -1.81 11.23
CA TYR A 165 -6.44 -3.09 11.79
C TYR A 165 -7.60 -3.85 12.45
N GLY A 166 -8.44 -3.16 13.21
CA GLY A 166 -9.61 -3.74 13.86
C GLY A 166 -10.65 -4.26 12.89
N GLU A 167 -10.92 -3.53 11.80
CA GLU A 167 -11.76 -4.02 10.71
C GLU A 167 -11.19 -5.29 10.08
N CYS A 168 -9.87 -5.33 9.84
CA CYS A 168 -9.20 -6.52 9.32
C CYS A 168 -9.34 -7.71 10.29
N ARG A 169 -9.18 -7.49 11.61
CA ARG A 169 -9.31 -8.55 12.62
C ARG A 169 -10.74 -9.09 12.69
N ARG A 170 -11.75 -8.21 12.67
CA ARG A 170 -13.16 -8.60 12.62
C ARG A 170 -13.48 -9.40 11.36
N HIS A 171 -12.95 -8.99 10.20
CA HIS A 171 -13.13 -9.72 8.95
C HIS A 171 -12.52 -11.12 8.98
N LEU A 172 -11.39 -11.29 9.69
CA LEU A 172 -10.72 -12.59 9.88
C LEU A 172 -11.32 -13.45 11.00
N GLY A 173 -12.50 -13.09 11.54
CA GLY A 173 -13.17 -13.83 12.60
C GLY A 173 -12.48 -13.71 13.97
N GLY A 174 -11.81 -12.59 14.23
CA GLY A 174 -11.12 -12.32 15.50
C GLY A 174 -9.64 -12.75 15.52
N ASN A 175 -9.17 -13.46 14.50
CA ASN A 175 -7.78 -13.90 14.37
C ASN A 175 -6.82 -12.72 14.17
N ARG A 176 -5.61 -12.81 14.77
CA ARG A 176 -4.56 -11.80 14.63
C ARG A 176 -4.17 -11.59 13.15
N PRO A 177 -4.39 -10.39 12.57
CA PRO A 177 -3.98 -10.10 11.20
C PRO A 177 -2.45 -10.18 11.03
N LEU A 178 -2.02 -10.90 9.99
CA LEU A 178 -0.64 -10.87 9.51
C LEU A 178 -0.42 -9.62 8.65
N MET A 179 0.84 -9.20 8.47
CA MET A 179 1.18 -8.04 7.63
C MET A 179 0.61 -8.15 6.20
N ARG A 180 0.59 -9.36 5.63
CA ARG A 180 -0.04 -9.62 4.32
C ARG A 180 -1.54 -9.34 4.30
N HIS A 181 -2.25 -9.59 5.41
CA HIS A 181 -3.68 -9.31 5.53
C HIS A 181 -3.88 -7.80 5.65
N ILE A 182 -3.14 -7.14 6.52
CA ILE A 182 -3.20 -5.69 6.72
C ILE A 182 -2.95 -4.96 5.39
N ARG A 183 -1.92 -5.35 4.64
CA ARG A 183 -1.65 -4.78 3.31
C ARG A 183 -2.80 -5.02 2.33
N ARG A 184 -3.40 -6.21 2.34
CA ARG A 184 -4.47 -6.59 1.41
C ARG A 184 -5.81 -5.90 1.70
N TYR A 185 -6.16 -5.72 2.98
CA TYR A 185 -7.46 -5.20 3.41
C TYR A 185 -7.45 -3.71 3.78
N CYS A 186 -6.34 -3.22 4.33
CA CYS A 186 -6.20 -1.85 4.83
C CYS A 186 -5.28 -0.98 3.97
N ALA A 187 -4.58 -1.57 3.00
CA ALA A 187 -3.55 -0.90 2.19
C ALA A 187 -2.40 -0.25 3.00
N PHE A 188 -2.26 -0.55 4.29
CA PHE A 188 -1.12 -0.08 5.06
C PHE A 188 0.15 -0.82 4.63
N SER A 189 1.19 -0.05 4.30
CA SER A 189 2.49 -0.62 4.01
C SER A 189 3.19 -1.08 5.30
N PRO A 190 4.07 -2.10 5.24
CA PRO A 190 4.87 -2.50 6.39
C PRO A 190 5.67 -1.33 7.00
N GLN A 191 6.15 -0.41 6.16
CA GLN A 191 6.90 0.77 6.57
C GLN A 191 6.05 1.72 7.43
N ILE A 192 4.77 1.91 7.10
CA ILE A 192 3.87 2.77 7.88
C ILE A 192 3.68 2.20 9.29
N VAL A 193 3.46 0.89 9.39
CA VAL A 193 3.32 0.19 10.68
C VAL A 193 4.62 0.29 11.48
N GLN A 194 5.77 0.03 10.84
CA GLN A 194 7.09 0.14 11.46
C GLN A 194 7.36 1.54 11.99
N ASN A 195 7.08 2.58 11.21
CA ASN A 195 7.34 3.97 11.60
C ASN A 195 6.45 4.46 12.74
N ARG A 196 5.23 3.92 12.88
CA ARG A 196 4.24 4.39 13.88
C ARG A 196 4.19 3.55 15.15
N PHE A 197 4.43 2.24 15.03
CA PHE A 197 4.29 1.29 16.13
C PHE A 197 5.57 0.51 16.40
N GLY A 198 6.62 0.63 15.58
CA GLY A 198 7.88 -0.09 15.77
C GLY A 198 7.83 -1.58 15.44
N SER A 199 6.67 -2.24 15.56
CA SER A 199 6.49 -3.61 15.07
C SER A 199 5.00 -3.97 14.91
N LEU A 200 4.73 -5.09 14.24
CA LEU A 200 3.38 -5.66 14.16
C LEU A 200 2.86 -6.13 15.53
N ALA A 201 3.75 -6.60 16.41
CA ALA A 201 3.39 -7.03 17.76
C ALA A 201 2.91 -5.84 18.60
N VAL A 202 3.60 -4.70 18.52
CA VAL A 202 3.18 -3.47 19.19
C VAL A 202 1.85 -2.98 18.63
N LEU A 203 1.67 -2.94 17.30
CA LEU A 203 0.38 -2.58 16.70
C LEU A 203 -0.77 -3.44 17.26
N HIS A 204 -0.55 -4.74 17.41
CA HIS A 204 -1.54 -5.65 17.96
C HIS A 204 -1.89 -5.32 19.43
N LEU A 205 -0.88 -5.15 20.29
CA LEU A 205 -1.06 -4.82 21.70
C LEU A 205 -1.73 -3.44 21.87
N THR A 206 -1.31 -2.46 21.08
CA THR A 206 -1.89 -1.12 21.07
C THR A 206 -3.36 -1.18 20.65
N TRP A 207 -3.70 -2.01 19.67
CA TRP A 207 -5.09 -2.20 19.26
C TRP A 207 -5.94 -2.85 20.35
N GLU A 208 -5.43 -3.86 21.07
CA GLU A 208 -6.19 -4.50 22.15
C GLU A 208 -6.47 -3.55 23.32
N LYS A 209 -5.53 -2.63 23.60
CA LYS A 209 -5.76 -1.55 24.57
C LYS A 209 -6.77 -0.52 24.02
N TYR A 210 -6.60 -0.09 22.78
CA TYR A 210 -7.49 0.87 22.12
C TYR A 210 -8.93 0.36 22.01
N GLU A 211 -9.14 -0.91 21.67
CA GLU A 211 -10.49 -1.50 21.59
C GLU A 211 -11.21 -1.49 22.95
N LYS A 212 -10.47 -1.67 24.05
CA LYS A 212 -11.04 -1.67 25.41
C LYS A 212 -11.27 -0.28 25.96
N THR A 213 -10.38 0.66 25.65
CA THR A 213 -10.31 1.98 26.32
C THR A 213 -10.79 3.13 25.45
N GLY A 214 -10.78 2.98 24.12
CA GLY A 214 -10.95 4.08 23.16
C GLY A 214 -9.74 5.01 23.08
N GLU A 215 -8.68 4.76 23.84
CA GLU A 215 -7.51 5.63 23.94
C GLU A 215 -6.26 4.97 23.36
N ILE A 216 -5.40 5.77 22.73
CA ILE A 216 -4.12 5.30 22.19
C ILE A 216 -3.09 5.43 23.32
N PRO A 217 -2.53 4.32 23.83
CA PRO A 217 -1.56 4.36 24.92
C PRO A 217 -0.30 5.14 24.54
N ASP A 218 0.12 6.02 25.46
CA ASP A 218 1.37 6.78 25.42
C ASP A 218 2.09 6.64 26.78
N PRO A 219 3.25 5.96 26.88
CA PRO A 219 4.01 5.37 25.78
C PRO A 219 3.35 4.12 25.19
N LEU A 220 3.76 3.77 23.97
CA LEU A 220 3.34 2.54 23.31
C LEU A 220 3.75 1.30 24.12
N PRO A 221 2.92 0.23 24.14
CA PRO A 221 3.24 -0.98 24.85
C PRO A 221 4.48 -1.65 24.25
N GLU A 222 5.40 -2.07 25.11
CA GLU A 222 6.53 -2.89 24.70
C GLU A 222 6.05 -4.31 24.39
N PRO A 223 6.54 -4.93 23.30
CA PRO A 223 6.29 -6.33 23.07
C PRO A 223 7.01 -7.11 24.18
N GLY A 224 6.27 -7.94 24.93
CA GLY A 224 6.89 -8.86 25.87
C GLY A 224 7.95 -9.70 25.14
N GLU A 225 9.02 -10.07 25.85
CA GLU A 225 10.05 -10.94 25.28
C GLU A 225 9.37 -12.18 24.68
N PRO A 226 9.73 -12.59 23.45
CA PRO A 226 9.22 -13.84 22.92
C PRO A 226 9.63 -14.92 23.91
N SER A 227 8.65 -15.50 24.61
CA SER A 227 8.92 -16.62 25.51
C SER A 227 9.62 -17.70 24.67
N MET A 228 10.89 -17.92 24.96
CA MET A 228 11.68 -19.03 24.43
C MET A 228 11.31 -20.35 25.10
N GLU A 229 10.19 -20.40 25.85
CA GLU A 229 9.46 -21.64 26.07
C GLU A 229 8.89 -22.11 24.73
N CYS A 230 9.79 -22.49 23.82
CA CYS A 230 9.57 -23.54 22.86
C CYS A 230 8.98 -24.66 23.69
N ALA A 231 7.68 -24.89 23.54
CA ALA A 231 6.95 -25.89 24.28
C ALA A 231 7.75 -27.20 24.28
N GLU A 232 8.49 -27.48 25.36
CA GLU A 232 9.13 -28.78 25.58
C GLU A 232 8.06 -29.88 25.52
N GLU A 233 6.80 -29.51 25.81
CA GLU A 233 5.60 -30.31 25.60
C GLU A 233 5.40 -30.79 24.15
N LEU A 234 5.87 -30.07 23.12
CA LEU A 234 5.79 -30.54 21.72
C LEU A 234 6.86 -31.59 21.39
N TYR A 235 7.99 -31.59 22.09
CA TYR A 235 9.05 -32.60 21.93
C TYR A 235 8.75 -33.90 22.69
N ASN A 236 7.81 -33.85 23.66
CA ASN A 236 7.31 -35.02 24.37
C ASN A 236 6.10 -35.69 23.71
N LEU A 237 5.68 -35.21 22.53
CA LEU A 237 4.66 -35.91 21.76
C LEU A 237 5.24 -37.25 21.25
N PRO A 238 4.49 -38.37 21.38
CA PRO A 238 4.92 -39.62 20.79
C PRO A 238 5.13 -39.41 19.27
N PRO A 239 6.13 -40.07 18.67
CA PRO A 239 6.37 -39.95 17.24
C PRO A 239 5.08 -40.21 16.49
N LEU A 240 4.69 -39.28 15.61
CA LEU A 240 3.51 -39.44 14.77
C LEU A 240 3.63 -40.77 14.03
N GLY A 241 2.65 -41.65 14.25
CA GLY A 241 2.57 -42.90 13.50
C GLY A 241 2.57 -42.63 11.99
N PRO A 242 3.00 -43.60 11.16
CA PRO A 242 3.02 -43.41 9.72
C PRO A 242 1.64 -42.96 9.25
N LEU A 243 1.60 -41.81 8.55
CA LEU A 243 0.37 -41.28 7.99
C LEU A 243 -0.22 -42.35 7.05
N PRO A 244 -1.49 -42.77 7.23
CA PRO A 244 -2.15 -43.66 6.30
C PRO A 244 -2.08 -43.07 4.89
N THR A 245 -1.59 -43.85 3.93
CA THR A 245 -1.34 -43.48 2.54
C THR A 245 -2.59 -43.09 1.74
N SER A 246 -3.76 -43.07 2.38
CA SER A 246 -5.06 -42.77 1.77
C SER A 246 -5.82 -41.60 2.42
N LEU A 247 -5.22 -40.82 3.33
CA LEU A 247 -5.94 -39.74 3.99
C LEU A 247 -6.19 -38.57 3.04
N ASN A 248 -7.47 -38.33 2.72
CA ASN A 248 -7.88 -37.05 2.15
C ASN A 248 -7.95 -36.00 3.27
N THR A 249 -7.87 -34.72 2.93
CA THR A 249 -7.83 -33.58 3.87
C THR A 249 -8.93 -33.60 4.95
N TYR A 250 -10.08 -34.22 4.68
CA TYR A 250 -11.17 -34.42 5.65
C TYR A 250 -10.77 -35.32 6.82
N ASP A 251 -10.05 -36.41 6.56
CA ASP A 251 -9.70 -37.40 7.58
C ASP A 251 -8.63 -36.85 8.53
N LEU A 252 -7.72 -36.01 8.00
CA LEU A 252 -6.75 -35.26 8.81
C LEU A 252 -7.43 -34.28 9.79
N MET A 253 -8.49 -33.60 9.37
CA MET A 253 -9.24 -32.71 10.25
C MET A 253 -10.05 -33.45 11.32
N ARG A 254 -10.45 -34.70 11.05
CA ARG A 254 -11.15 -35.54 12.03
C ARG A 254 -10.18 -36.08 13.08
N TYR A 255 -9.01 -36.55 12.66
CA TYR A 255 -7.95 -37.04 13.54
C TYR A 255 -7.45 -35.94 14.49
N ALA A 256 -7.26 -34.71 13.99
CA ALA A 256 -6.86 -33.56 14.82
C ALA A 256 -7.91 -33.13 15.87
N ARG A 257 -9.16 -33.60 15.75
CA ARG A 257 -10.26 -33.32 16.70
C ARG A 257 -10.49 -34.44 17.71
N GLY A 258 -9.70 -35.51 17.69
CA GLY A 258 -9.83 -36.62 18.65
C GLY A 258 -11.13 -37.43 18.49
N GLN A 259 -11.66 -37.52 17.27
CA GLN A 259 -12.80 -38.38 16.90
C GLN A 259 -12.37 -39.56 16.04
#